data_AF-A0A1M6W3P4-F1
#
_entry.id   AF-A0A1M6W3P4-F1
#
_cell.length_a   1.000
_cell.length_b   1.000
_cell.length_c   1.000
_cell.angle_alpha   90.00
_cell.angle_beta   90.00
_cell.angle_gamma   90.00
#
_symmetry.space_group_name_H-M   'P 1'
#
loop_
_entity.id
_entity.type
_entity.pdbx_description
1 polymer ?
#
loop_
_entity_poly.entity_id
_entity_poly.type
_entity_poly.pdbx_seq_one_letter_code
_entity_poly.pdbx_strand_id
1 'polypeptide(L)'
;MSAEHQGQVEKILKELGKRIDDLIVEARGAKDEIRDEVEDKIRDLKSKKENLETEYSEFKEKNEGKWVEIKNHLSSAADEIKLAAEAAFKKKG
;
A
#
# COMPACT_ATOMS: atom_id res chain seq x y z
N MET A 1 -7.50 -23.81 1.44
CA MET A 1 -6.48 -22.89 1.98
C MET A 1 -6.06 -21.80 1.00
N SER A 2 -5.89 -22.07 -0.30
CA SER A 2 -5.52 -21.06 -1.31
C SER A 2 -6.50 -19.88 -1.41
N ALA A 3 -7.81 -20.14 -1.46
CA ALA A 3 -8.84 -19.09 -1.56
C ALA A 3 -8.88 -18.16 -0.34
N GLU A 4 -8.58 -18.66 0.86
CA GLU A 4 -8.51 -17.84 2.09
C GLU A 4 -7.34 -16.87 2.04
N HIS A 5 -6.16 -17.34 1.61
CA HIS A 5 -4.97 -16.50 1.49
C HIS A 5 -5.13 -15.47 0.36
N GLN A 6 -5.76 -15.85 -0.75
CA GLN A 6 -6.13 -14.93 -1.82
C GLN A 6 -7.05 -13.81 -1.30
N GLY A 7 -8.11 -14.14 -0.55
CA GLY A 7 -9.00 -13.14 0.04
C GLY A 7 -8.30 -12.23 1.06
N GLN A 8 -7.32 -12.76 1.79
CA GLN A 8 -6.47 -11.94 2.67
C GLN A 8 -5.60 -10.95 1.88
N VAL A 9 -5.01 -11.38 0.76
CA VAL A 9 -4.25 -10.50 -0.12
C VAL A 9 -5.13 -9.38 -0.70
N GLU A 10 -6.33 -9.70 -1.19
CA GLU A 10 -7.28 -8.71 -1.69
C GLU A 10 -7.68 -7.70 -0.61
N LYS A 11 -7.82 -8.16 0.63
CA LYS A 11 -8.10 -7.29 1.78
C LYS A 11 -6.95 -6.33 2.05
N ILE A 12 -5.70 -6.82 2.03
CA ILE A 12 -4.50 -5.99 2.23
C ILE A 12 -4.38 -4.94 1.12
N LEU A 13 -4.59 -5.32 -0.15
CA LEU A 13 -4.57 -4.40 -1.29
C LEU A 13 -5.63 -3.29 -1.16
N LYS A 14 -6.85 -3.65 -0.72
CA LYS A 14 -7.91 -2.68 -0.43
C LYS A 14 -7.56 -1.74 0.72
N GLU A 15 -7.03 -2.28 1.82
CA GLU A 15 -6.62 -1.46 2.97
C GLU A 15 -5.48 -0.51 2.60
N LEU A 16 -4.51 -0.96 1.80
CA LEU A 16 -3.46 -0.11 1.24
C LEU A 16 -4.03 1.04 0.40
N GLY A 17 -4.95 0.74 -0.51
CA GLY A 17 -5.63 1.75 -1.31
C GLY A 17 -6.33 2.80 -0.45
N LYS A 18 -7.11 2.35 0.53
CA LYS A 18 -7.81 3.26 1.46
C LYS A 18 -6.84 4.15 2.23
N ARG A 19 -5.73 3.60 2.74
CA ARG A 19 -4.74 4.37 3.48
C ARG A 19 -4.05 5.40 2.59
N ILE A 20 -3.76 5.07 1.33
CA ILE A 20 -3.25 6.04 0.35
C ILE A 20 -4.26 7.17 0.13
N ASP A 21 -5.55 6.86 0.01
CA ASP A 21 -6.60 7.87 -0.14
C ASP A 21 -6.71 8.78 1.10
N ASP A 22 -6.63 8.19 2.30
CA ASP A 22 -6.62 8.95 3.55
C ASP A 22 -5.41 9.92 3.60
N LEU A 23 -4.21 9.46 3.19
CA LEU A 23 -3.01 10.29 3.11
C LEU A 23 -3.17 11.44 2.10
N ILE A 24 -3.84 11.22 0.97
CA ILE A 24 -4.15 12.28 -0.02
C ILE A 24 -5.03 13.35 0.60
N VAL A 25 -6.04 12.94 1.36
CA VAL A 25 -6.95 13.88 2.04
C VAL A 25 -6.19 14.68 3.10
N GLU A 26 -5.34 14.02 3.89
CA GLU A 26 -4.51 14.70 4.91
C GLU A 26 -3.49 15.66 4.29
N ALA A 27 -2.86 15.27 3.17
CA ALA A 27 -1.91 16.11 2.43
C ALA A 27 -2.55 17.41 1.92
N ARG A 28 -3.80 17.34 1.43
CA ARG A 28 -4.57 18.51 0.98
C ARG A 28 -4.86 19.52 2.10
N GLY A 29 -4.89 19.07 3.36
CA GLY A 29 -5.05 19.92 4.54
C GLY A 29 -3.73 20.43 5.14
N ALA A 30 -2.58 20.03 4.60
CA ALA A 30 -1.26 20.43 5.11
C ALA A 30 -0.77 21.76 4.50
N LYS A 31 0.24 22.37 5.13
CA LYS A 31 0.95 23.55 4.59
C LYS A 31 1.75 23.15 3.35
N ASP A 32 1.93 24.07 2.41
CA ASP A 32 2.50 23.82 1.07
C ASP A 32 3.81 23.00 1.08
N GLU A 33 4.78 23.33 1.95
CA GLU A 33 6.06 22.59 2.04
C GLU A 33 5.90 21.11 2.45
N ILE A 34 4.92 20.82 3.31
CA ILE A 34 4.62 19.45 3.75
C ILE A 34 3.79 18.73 2.71
N ARG A 35 2.97 19.49 1.97
CA ARG A 35 2.14 18.94 0.91
C ARG A 35 2.99 18.35 -0.19
N ASP A 36 4.05 19.02 -0.64
CA ASP A 36 4.93 18.51 -1.69
C ASP A 36 5.65 17.21 -1.28
N GLU A 37 6.27 17.17 -0.08
CA GLU A 37 6.92 15.94 0.44
C GLU A 37 5.93 14.77 0.59
N VAL A 38 4.69 15.05 0.98
CA VAL A 38 3.66 14.04 1.18
C VAL A 38 3.07 13.61 -0.17
N GLU A 39 2.89 14.51 -1.13
CA GLU A 39 2.44 14.20 -2.50
C GLU A 39 3.43 13.29 -3.23
N ASP A 40 4.73 13.53 -3.09
CA ASP A 40 5.77 12.65 -3.65
C ASP A 40 5.72 11.26 -3.02
N LYS A 41 5.61 11.17 -1.70
CA LYS A 41 5.44 9.89 -1.01
C LYS A 41 4.18 9.17 -1.49
N ILE A 42 3.03 9.85 -1.54
CA ILE A 42 1.77 9.30 -2.04
C ILE A 42 1.94 8.72 -3.45
N ARG A 43 2.70 9.38 -4.32
CA ARG A 43 2.96 8.91 -5.68
C ARG A 43 3.74 7.60 -5.67
N ASP A 44 4.78 7.51 -4.84
CA ASP A 44 5.54 6.26 -4.64
C ASP A 44 4.65 5.15 -4.09
N LEU A 45 3.79 5.47 -3.12
CA LEU A 45 2.83 4.53 -2.54
C LEU A 45 1.85 3.99 -3.58
N LYS A 46 1.32 4.86 -4.46
CA LYS A 46 0.45 4.46 -5.57
C LYS A 46 1.16 3.53 -6.54
N SER A 47 2.38 3.88 -6.95
CA SER A 47 3.14 3.04 -7.88
C SER A 47 3.45 1.67 -7.27
N LYS A 48 3.84 1.61 -5.99
CA LYS A 48 4.01 0.34 -5.27
C LYS A 48 2.70 -0.47 -5.23
N LYS A 49 1.56 0.16 -4.96
CA LYS A 49 0.26 -0.52 -4.96
C LYS A 49 -0.08 -1.08 -6.35
N GLU A 50 0.11 -0.31 -7.41
CA GLU A 50 -0.17 -0.77 -8.79
C GLU A 50 0.71 -1.97 -9.18
N ASN A 51 2.00 -1.93 -8.80
CA ASN A 51 2.89 -3.07 -9.00
C ASN A 51 2.40 -4.31 -8.25
N LEU A 52 1.97 -4.16 -6.99
CA LEU A 52 1.43 -5.25 -6.19
C LEU A 52 0.10 -5.80 -6.74
N GLU A 53 -0.77 -4.95 -7.28
CA GLU A 53 -2.01 -5.37 -7.96
C GLU A 53 -1.70 -6.13 -9.26
N THR A 54 -0.68 -5.70 -9.99
CA THR A 54 -0.19 -6.38 -11.20
C THR A 54 0.41 -7.75 -10.86
N GLU A 55 1.31 -7.80 -9.89
CA GLU A 55 1.89 -9.06 -9.39
C GLU A 55 0.81 -10.02 -8.88
N TYR A 56 -0.18 -9.51 -8.14
CA TYR A 56 -1.34 -10.28 -7.70
C TYR A 56 -2.12 -10.87 -8.88
N SER A 57 -2.42 -10.05 -9.89
CA SER A 57 -3.18 -10.49 -11.07
C SER A 57 -2.42 -11.57 -11.85
N GLU A 58 -1.13 -11.35 -12.11
CA GLU A 58 -0.30 -12.33 -12.80
C GLU A 58 -0.14 -13.64 -12.02
N PHE A 59 -0.01 -13.57 -10.69
CA PHE A 59 0.07 -14.75 -9.85
C PHE A 59 -1.24 -15.52 -9.81
N LYS A 60 -2.38 -14.82 -9.78
CA LYS A 60 -3.71 -15.44 -9.84
C LYS A 60 -3.86 -16.31 -11.08
N GLU A 61 -3.33 -15.85 -12.22
CA GLU A 61 -3.41 -16.58 -13.48
C GLU A 61 -2.38 -17.72 -13.59
N LYS A 62 -1.19 -17.58 -12.99
CA LYS A 62 -0.06 -18.50 -13.24
C LYS A 62 0.26 -19.48 -12.11
N ASN A 63 -0.14 -19.23 -10.86
CA ASN A 63 0.39 -19.93 -9.69
C ASN A 63 -0.66 -20.16 -8.59
N GLU A 64 -1.64 -21.03 -8.84
CA GLU A 64 -2.58 -21.53 -7.81
C GLU A 64 -1.84 -22.30 -6.71
N GLY A 65 -1.25 -21.61 -5.73
CA GLY A 65 -0.60 -22.28 -4.59
C GLY A 65 0.38 -21.46 -3.75
N LYS A 66 0.91 -20.35 -4.29
CA LYS A 66 1.95 -19.54 -3.60
C LYS A 66 1.42 -18.29 -2.89
N TRP A 67 0.13 -18.26 -2.58
CA TRP A 67 -0.55 -17.11 -1.96
C TRP A 67 0.05 -16.67 -0.62
N VAL A 68 0.71 -17.57 0.11
CA VAL A 68 1.40 -17.26 1.38
C VAL A 68 2.60 -16.33 1.17
N GLU A 69 3.44 -16.59 0.16
CA GLU A 69 4.61 -15.75 -0.15
C GLU A 69 4.18 -14.35 -0.59
N ILE A 70 3.18 -14.29 -1.47
CA ILE A 70 2.54 -13.05 -1.94
C ILE A 70 2.01 -12.25 -0.76
N LYS A 71 1.23 -12.87 0.13
CA LYS A 71 0.71 -12.23 1.35
C LYS A 71 1.82 -11.64 2.20
N ASN A 72 2.91 -12.37 2.42
CA ASN A 72 4.03 -11.89 3.24
C ASN A 72 4.72 -10.69 2.59
N HIS A 73 4.97 -10.73 1.28
CA HIS A 73 5.59 -9.62 0.55
C HIS A 73 4.71 -8.36 0.57
N LEU A 74 3.40 -8.53 0.33
CA LEU A 74 2.40 -7.47 0.42
C LEU A 74 2.28 -6.86 1.81
N SER A 75 2.30 -7.70 2.85
CA SER A 75 2.19 -7.23 4.23
C SER A 75 3.42 -6.38 4.61
N SER A 76 4.62 -6.84 4.25
CA SER A 76 5.86 -6.08 4.48
C SER A 76 5.85 -4.75 3.73
N ALA A 77 5.44 -4.74 2.45
CA ALA A 77 5.30 -3.51 1.69
C ALA A 77 4.27 -2.57 2.35
N ALA A 78 3.13 -3.08 2.81
CA ALA A 78 2.13 -2.28 3.50
C ALA A 78 2.64 -1.64 4.79
N ASP A 79 3.48 -2.35 5.54
CA ASP A 79 4.12 -1.84 6.76
C ASP A 79 5.19 -0.78 6.45
N GLU A 80 5.98 -0.94 5.39
CA GLU A 80 6.91 0.14 4.96
C GLU A 80 6.15 1.41 4.58
N ILE A 81 5.06 1.25 3.84
CA ILE A 81 4.15 2.34 3.46
C ILE A 81 3.57 3.02 4.69
N LYS A 82 3.13 2.23 5.68
CA LYS A 82 2.64 2.72 6.97
C LYS A 82 3.70 3.59 7.66
N LEU A 83 4.93 3.08 7.77
CA LEU A 83 6.01 3.75 8.48
C LEU A 83 6.45 5.04 7.75
N ALA A 84 6.52 5.02 6.42
CA ALA A 84 6.87 6.19 5.62
C ALA A 84 5.82 7.31 5.76
N ALA A 85 4.54 6.93 5.74
CA ALA A 85 3.43 7.82 6.03
C ALA A 85 3.53 8.37 7.46
N GLU A 86 3.57 7.50 8.48
CA GLU A 86 3.69 7.90 9.88
C GLU A 86 4.88 8.83 10.10
N ALA A 87 6.05 8.58 9.50
CA ALA A 87 7.20 9.47 9.60
C ALA A 87 6.96 10.85 8.96
N ALA A 88 6.26 10.91 7.82
CA ALA A 88 5.89 12.17 7.17
C ALA A 88 4.95 13.01 8.03
N PHE A 89 3.98 12.37 8.70
CA PHE A 89 2.98 13.04 9.52
C PHE A 89 3.42 13.29 10.97
N LYS A 90 4.26 12.42 11.56
CA LYS A 90 4.77 12.50 12.94
C LYS A 90 5.83 13.58 13.13
N LYS A 91 6.43 14.10 12.05
CA LYS A 91 7.28 15.31 12.09
C LYS A 91 6.52 16.57 12.58
N LYS A 92 5.21 16.45 12.85
CA LYS A 92 4.35 17.48 13.50
C LYS A 92 4.08 17.28 15.00
N GLY A 93 4.76 16.36 15.69
CA GLY A 93 4.70 16.24 17.15
C GLY A 93 5.70 17.16 17.87
#